data_AF-A0A371WIF0-F1
#
_entry.id   AF-A0A371WIF0-F1
#
_cell.length_a   1.000
_cell.length_b   1.000
_cell.length_c   1.000
_cell.angle_alpha   90.00
_cell.angle_beta   90.00
_cell.angle_gamma   90.00
#
_symmetry.space_group_name_H-M   'P 1'
#
loop_
_entity.id
_entity.type
_entity.pdbx_description
1 polymer ?
#
loop_
_entity_poly.entity_id
_entity_poly.type
_entity_poly.pdbx_seq_one_letter_code
_entity_poly.pdbx_strand_id
1 'polypeptide(L)'
;MRFGSLIFLALALLLTPAIARVVDGLQAPGPKQQIGPKTSDSVSQIQAAVAASPGYDAQIMGQAGSLAVNMESGGNEGIWNGTCCTGLLQMNVGNLAKYGSYTPHTYANAGIQKQAASWVQLTAAAVDTPAVKTLRSIGTFDGQTVDSAFLLACIQLGAANCQKMVSKGSCNGFSDINGTSICKMAQAIRGGKGAGPAVSSAPQGTGTTGGNGESGNAAQSDPAPKVCTPDMINTEIGANLPGLTINGGTTSQGATQ
;
A
#
# COMPACT_ATOMS: atom_id res chain seq x y z
N MET A 1 -65.51 48.45 13.05
CA MET A 1 -65.03 47.30 13.85
C MET A 1 -64.09 46.50 12.96
N ARG A 2 -62.88 46.20 13.46
CA ARG A 2 -61.78 45.50 12.79
C ARG A 2 -61.97 43.96 12.90
N PHE A 3 -60.99 43.21 12.38
CA PHE A 3 -60.78 41.75 12.33
C PHE A 3 -61.29 41.09 11.03
N GLY A 4 -60.48 40.40 10.23
CA GLY A 4 -59.07 40.06 10.33
C GLY A 4 -58.66 39.21 9.13
N SER A 5 -57.68 39.67 8.34
CA SER A 5 -57.06 38.89 7.26
C SER A 5 -56.16 37.81 7.86
N LEU A 6 -56.49 36.55 7.61
CA LEU A 6 -55.61 35.42 7.88
C LEU A 6 -54.52 35.36 6.80
N ILE A 7 -53.30 35.60 7.26
CA ILE A 7 -52.03 35.44 6.56
C ILE A 7 -51.78 33.95 6.38
N PHE A 8 -51.83 33.44 5.15
CA PHE A 8 -51.17 32.19 4.78
C PHE A 8 -49.83 32.54 4.13
N LEU A 9 -48.79 32.64 4.96
CA LEU A 9 -47.41 32.73 4.49
C LEU A 9 -46.92 31.31 4.17
N ALA A 10 -47.02 30.91 2.91
CA ALA A 10 -46.41 29.69 2.40
C ALA A 10 -44.89 29.90 2.33
N LEU A 11 -44.18 29.45 3.38
CA LEU A 11 -42.73 29.36 3.39
C LEU A 11 -42.32 28.17 2.51
N ALA A 12 -42.03 28.45 1.25
CA ALA A 12 -41.45 27.48 0.32
C ALA A 12 -40.01 27.17 0.79
N LEU A 13 -39.87 26.04 1.47
CA LEU A 13 -38.60 25.42 1.83
C LEU A 13 -37.85 25.03 0.54
N LEU A 14 -36.84 25.81 0.16
CA LEU A 14 -35.90 25.44 -0.90
C LEU A 14 -35.00 24.31 -0.38
N LEU A 15 -35.44 23.07 -0.59
CA LEU A 15 -34.60 21.87 -0.48
C LEU A 15 -33.75 21.75 -1.73
N THR A 16 -32.60 22.43 -1.76
CA THR A 16 -31.49 22.02 -2.61
C THR A 16 -30.77 20.86 -1.92
N PRO A 17 -30.66 19.67 -2.52
CA PRO A 17 -29.70 18.69 -2.04
C PRO A 17 -28.31 19.25 -2.33
N ALA A 18 -27.64 19.72 -1.27
CA ALA A 18 -26.19 19.86 -1.30
C ALA A 18 -25.61 18.46 -1.51
N ILE A 19 -25.38 18.10 -2.76
CA ILE A 19 -24.52 16.98 -3.13
C ILE A 19 -23.12 17.41 -2.69
N ALA A 20 -22.79 17.12 -1.44
CA ALA A 20 -21.42 17.10 -0.97
C ALA A 20 -20.72 15.98 -1.74
N ARG A 21 -20.09 16.35 -2.86
CA ARG A 21 -19.10 15.49 -3.50
C ARG A 21 -18.02 15.24 -2.45
N VAL A 22 -17.98 14.02 -1.92
CA VAL A 22 -16.81 13.49 -1.21
C VAL A 22 -15.70 13.38 -2.25
N VAL A 23 -15.04 14.49 -2.52
CA VAL A 23 -13.69 14.51 -3.07
C VAL A 23 -12.78 14.31 -1.88
N ASP A 24 -12.72 13.09 -1.36
CA ASP A 24 -11.68 12.71 -0.41
C ASP A 24 -10.35 12.82 -1.17
N GLY A 25 -9.68 13.94 -0.90
CA GLY A 25 -8.56 14.41 -1.67
C GLY A 25 -7.39 13.45 -1.56
N LEU A 26 -6.81 13.13 -2.72
CA LEU A 26 -5.39 12.79 -2.85
C LEU A 26 -4.58 13.97 -2.29
N GLN A 27 -4.40 14.02 -0.98
CA GLN A 27 -3.61 15.07 -0.36
C GLN A 27 -2.14 14.69 -0.50
N ALA A 28 -1.36 15.55 -1.14
CA ALA A 28 0.07 15.34 -1.27
C ALA A 28 0.68 15.05 0.10
N PRO A 29 1.66 14.13 0.20
CA PRO A 29 2.32 13.83 1.47
C PRO A 29 2.88 15.13 2.07
N GLY A 30 2.61 15.34 3.36
CA GLY A 30 3.21 16.45 4.09
C GLY A 30 4.71 16.21 4.28
N PRO A 31 5.49 17.22 4.72
CA PRO A 31 6.89 16.99 5.07
C PRO A 31 6.99 15.91 6.14
N LYS A 32 7.96 14.99 6.01
CA LYS A 32 8.21 13.98 7.03
C LYS A 32 8.62 14.66 8.35
N GLN A 33 8.00 14.26 9.44
CA GLN A 33 8.22 14.81 10.79
C GLN A 33 8.72 13.71 11.72
N GLN A 34 9.71 14.04 12.55
CA GLN A 34 10.16 13.17 13.64
C GLN A 34 9.27 13.42 14.86
N ILE A 35 8.40 12.47 15.19
CA ILE A 35 7.43 12.59 16.29
C ILE A 35 7.61 11.54 17.41
N GLY A 36 8.64 10.71 17.30
CA GLY A 36 9.12 9.78 18.32
C GLY A 36 10.65 9.66 18.26
N PRO A 37 11.27 8.67 18.92
CA PRO A 37 12.70 8.44 18.87
C PRO A 37 13.19 8.24 17.43
N LYS A 38 14.33 8.85 17.08
CA LYS A 38 14.99 8.60 15.81
C LYS A 38 15.82 7.32 15.93
N THR A 39 15.39 6.27 15.25
CA THR A 39 16.11 4.99 15.19
C THR A 39 16.73 4.75 13.80
N SER A 40 17.51 3.69 13.70
CA SER A 40 18.14 3.23 12.46
C SER A 40 18.22 1.70 12.48
N ASP A 41 17.07 1.05 12.68
CA ASP A 41 16.96 -0.40 12.76
C ASP A 41 17.30 -1.06 11.42
N SER A 42 18.17 -2.06 11.47
CA SER A 42 18.57 -2.80 10.27
C SER A 42 17.44 -3.67 9.73
N VAL A 43 17.56 -4.05 8.46
CA VAL A 43 16.69 -5.05 7.82
C VAL A 43 16.54 -6.30 8.70
N SER A 44 17.63 -6.79 9.29
CA SER A 44 17.62 -8.00 10.12
C SER A 44 16.87 -7.82 11.44
N GLN A 45 17.01 -6.67 12.11
CA GLN A 45 16.31 -6.38 13.36
C GLN A 45 14.81 -6.27 13.14
N ILE A 46 14.40 -5.57 12.07
CA ILE A 46 13.00 -5.41 11.71
C ILE A 46 12.40 -6.76 11.29
N GLN A 47 13.11 -7.52 10.44
CA GLN A 47 12.63 -8.83 10.02
C GLN A 47 12.49 -9.80 11.20
N ALA A 48 13.41 -9.76 12.17
CA ALA A 48 13.31 -10.58 13.38
C ALA A 48 12.08 -10.20 14.23
N ALA A 49 11.77 -8.91 14.38
CA ALA A 49 10.57 -8.46 15.08
C ALA A 49 9.27 -8.86 14.37
N VAL A 50 9.24 -8.75 13.04
CA VAL A 50 8.11 -9.21 12.22
C VAL A 50 7.93 -10.72 12.34
N ALA A 51 9.00 -11.50 12.23
CA ALA A 51 8.95 -12.96 12.31
C ALA A 51 8.55 -13.48 13.71
N ALA A 52 8.84 -12.72 14.77
CA ALA A 52 8.45 -13.05 16.14
C ALA A 52 6.97 -12.73 16.45
N SER A 53 6.26 -12.02 15.56
CA SER A 53 4.91 -11.55 15.81
C SER A 53 3.85 -12.62 15.48
N PRO A 54 2.77 -12.76 16.29
CA PRO A 54 1.68 -13.67 16.00
C PRO A 54 1.00 -13.35 14.65
N GLY A 55 0.75 -14.37 13.83
CA GLY A 55 0.16 -14.21 12.50
C GLY A 55 1.16 -13.98 11.37
N TYR A 56 2.47 -14.06 11.65
CA TYR A 56 3.52 -14.04 10.63
C TYR A 56 3.36 -15.18 9.62
N ASP A 57 3.39 -14.83 8.33
CA ASP A 57 3.46 -15.77 7.21
C ASP A 57 4.74 -15.46 6.41
N ALA A 58 5.73 -16.35 6.45
CA ALA A 58 7.01 -16.14 5.78
C ALA A 58 6.89 -16.02 4.25
N GLN A 59 5.88 -16.63 3.63
CA GLN A 59 5.65 -16.52 2.19
C GLN A 59 5.28 -15.08 1.79
N ILE A 60 4.62 -14.36 2.70
CA ILE A 60 4.15 -12.99 2.44
C ILE A 60 5.09 -11.98 3.06
N MET A 61 5.48 -12.16 4.31
CA MET A 61 6.18 -11.17 5.12
C MET A 61 7.70 -11.44 5.23
N GLY A 62 8.23 -12.37 4.44
CA GLY A 62 9.66 -12.77 4.43
C GLY A 62 10.65 -11.65 4.13
N GLN A 63 10.19 -10.54 3.53
CA GLN A 63 11.02 -9.38 3.17
C GLN A 63 10.51 -8.06 3.78
N ALA A 64 9.77 -8.14 4.90
CA ALA A 64 9.24 -6.97 5.59
C ALA A 64 10.36 -6.03 6.09
N GLY A 65 11.49 -6.56 6.53
CA GLY A 65 12.65 -5.74 6.91
C GLY A 65 13.18 -4.91 5.74
N SER A 66 13.28 -5.50 4.55
CA SER A 66 13.70 -4.80 3.33
C SER A 66 12.66 -3.78 2.87
N LEU A 67 11.36 -4.09 3.01
CA LEU A 67 10.29 -3.12 2.78
C LEU A 67 10.48 -1.88 3.67
N ALA A 68 10.64 -2.08 4.98
CA ALA A 68 10.79 -0.99 5.94
C ALA A 68 11.98 -0.07 5.63
N VAL A 69 13.14 -0.65 5.34
CA VAL A 69 14.39 0.10 5.10
C VAL A 69 14.42 0.71 3.70
N ASN A 70 14.07 -0.05 2.66
CA ASN A 70 14.26 0.41 1.28
C ASN A 70 13.12 1.33 0.80
N MET A 71 11.92 1.19 1.36
CA MET A 71 10.72 1.81 0.79
C MET A 71 9.94 2.71 1.75
N GLU A 72 9.96 2.42 3.05
CA GLU A 72 9.02 3.05 3.99
C GLU A 72 9.71 4.12 4.85
N SER A 73 10.46 3.69 5.87
CA SER A 73 10.98 4.58 6.92
C SER A 73 12.50 4.73 6.91
N GLY A 74 13.23 3.89 6.18
CA GLY A 74 14.69 3.80 6.34
C GLY A 74 15.12 3.14 7.65
N GLY A 75 14.22 2.42 8.32
CA GLY A 75 14.46 1.83 9.64
C GLY A 75 14.22 2.79 10.81
N ASN A 76 13.46 3.87 10.61
CA ASN A 76 13.18 4.87 11.64
C ASN A 76 11.77 4.68 12.23
N GLU A 77 11.71 4.32 13.52
CA GLU A 77 10.48 4.10 14.29
C GLU A 77 9.64 5.36 14.50
N GLY A 78 10.27 6.53 14.57
CA GLY A 78 9.61 7.76 15.01
C GLY A 78 9.15 8.70 13.90
N ILE A 79 9.18 8.26 12.64
CA ILE A 79 8.87 9.11 11.47
C ILE A 79 7.38 9.12 11.12
N TRP A 80 6.80 10.29 10.88
CA TRP A 80 5.46 10.49 10.35
C TRP A 80 5.51 11.24 9.02
N ASN A 81 4.87 10.72 7.98
CA ASN A 81 4.77 11.35 6.65
C ASN A 81 3.75 12.53 6.57
N GLY A 82 3.59 13.29 7.66
CA GLY A 82 2.79 14.53 7.75
C GLY A 82 1.27 14.41 7.59
N THR A 83 0.77 13.44 6.82
CA THR A 83 -0.66 13.34 6.45
C THR A 83 -1.26 11.95 6.61
N CYS A 84 -0.48 10.84 6.58
CA CYS A 84 -1.08 9.51 6.78
C CYS A 84 -0.35 8.60 7.76
N CYS A 85 0.98 8.48 7.63
CA CYS A 85 1.60 7.21 7.96
C CYS A 85 2.76 7.35 8.92
N THR A 86 2.85 6.42 9.86
CA THR A 86 3.80 6.51 10.98
C THR A 86 4.59 5.22 11.14
N GLY A 87 5.85 5.38 11.57
CA GLY A 87 6.70 4.29 12.04
C GLY A 87 7.32 3.42 10.95
N LEU A 88 7.88 2.28 11.37
CA LEU A 88 8.81 1.48 10.58
C LEU A 88 8.27 1.08 9.20
N LEU A 89 7.02 0.65 9.16
CA LEU A 89 6.32 0.16 7.98
C LEU A 89 5.21 1.12 7.53
N GLN A 90 5.27 2.38 7.97
CA GLN A 90 4.39 3.48 7.56
C GLN A 90 2.90 3.10 7.61
N MET A 91 2.44 2.66 8.79
CA MET A 91 1.02 2.38 9.02
C MET A 91 0.23 3.69 9.04
N ASN A 92 -0.87 3.73 8.28
CA ASN A 92 -1.75 4.89 8.26
C ASN A 92 -2.56 5.05 9.58
N VAL A 93 -3.08 6.24 9.85
CA VAL A 93 -3.84 6.57 11.08
C VAL A 93 -5.01 5.59 11.36
N GLY A 94 -5.78 5.22 10.34
CA GLY A 94 -6.91 4.30 10.51
C GLY A 94 -6.48 2.91 10.98
N ASN A 95 -5.38 2.38 10.43
CA ASN A 95 -4.82 1.10 10.80
C ASN A 95 -4.15 1.12 12.17
N LEU A 96 -3.52 2.23 12.54
CA LEU A 96 -2.97 2.42 13.88
C LEU A 96 -4.06 2.23 14.95
N ALA A 97 -5.23 2.85 14.72
CA ALA A 97 -6.37 2.72 15.60
C ALA A 97 -6.93 1.28 15.60
N LYS A 98 -7.10 0.68 14.42
CA LYS A 98 -7.73 -0.64 14.25
C LYS A 98 -6.89 -1.81 14.80
N TYR A 99 -5.58 -1.84 14.52
CA TYR A 99 -4.72 -3.01 14.78
C TYR A 99 -3.73 -2.82 15.95
N GLY A 100 -3.78 -1.66 16.62
CA GLY A 100 -2.97 -1.42 17.81
C GLY A 100 -3.56 -0.43 18.80
N SER A 101 -4.75 0.12 18.52
CA SER A 101 -5.35 1.18 19.33
C SER A 101 -4.42 2.37 19.57
N TYR A 102 -3.59 2.68 18.56
CA TYR A 102 -2.62 3.75 18.61
C TYR A 102 -3.10 5.03 17.92
N THR A 103 -2.66 6.16 18.46
CA THR A 103 -2.48 7.41 17.71
C THR A 103 -1.11 7.41 17.01
N PRO A 104 -0.87 8.27 16.00
CA PRO A 104 0.46 8.45 15.39
C PRO A 104 1.56 8.66 16.43
N HIS A 105 1.37 9.58 17.38
CA HIS A 105 2.38 9.88 18.39
C HIS A 105 2.66 8.68 19.30
N THR A 106 1.62 7.98 19.78
CA THR A 106 1.82 6.79 20.63
C THR A 106 2.44 5.62 19.87
N TYR A 107 2.19 5.49 18.57
CA TYR A 107 2.80 4.47 17.74
C TYR A 107 4.28 4.77 17.46
N ALA A 108 4.60 6.02 17.12
CA ALA A 108 5.98 6.48 16.89
C ALA A 108 6.89 6.32 18.11
N ASN A 109 6.31 6.29 19.32
CA ASN A 109 7.01 6.04 20.58
C ASN A 109 6.92 4.57 21.02
N ALA A 110 6.24 3.71 20.27
CA ALA A 110 6.24 2.28 20.50
C ALA A 110 7.51 1.68 19.88
N GLY A 111 8.21 0.81 20.63
CA GLY A 111 9.41 0.14 20.13
C GLY A 111 9.14 -0.88 19.01
N ILE A 112 10.20 -1.27 18.29
CA ILE A 112 10.21 -2.18 17.14
C ILE A 112 9.21 -3.35 17.21
N GLN A 113 9.14 -4.05 18.33
CA GLN A 113 8.26 -5.23 18.48
C GLN A 113 6.78 -4.89 18.43
N LYS A 114 6.37 -3.78 19.06
CA LYS A 114 4.96 -3.36 19.06
C LYS A 114 4.54 -2.86 17.68
N GLN A 115 5.44 -2.11 17.02
CA GLN A 115 5.20 -1.67 15.65
C GLN A 115 5.09 -2.85 14.68
N ALA A 116 6.03 -3.79 14.75
CA ALA A 116 6.01 -5.01 13.93
C ALA A 116 4.72 -5.82 14.17
N ALA A 117 4.32 -6.04 15.43
CA ALA A 117 3.14 -6.83 15.76
C ALA A 117 1.84 -6.22 15.20
N SER A 118 1.63 -4.91 15.33
CA SER A 118 0.45 -4.24 14.74
C SER A 118 0.45 -4.31 13.22
N TRP A 119 1.60 -4.17 12.58
CA TRP A 119 1.71 -4.31 11.13
C TRP A 119 1.47 -5.76 10.66
N VAL A 120 1.92 -6.77 11.43
CA VAL A 120 1.67 -8.18 11.10
C VAL A 120 0.17 -8.49 11.16
N GLN A 121 -0.55 -7.99 12.16
CA GLN A 121 -2.01 -8.16 12.22
C GLN A 121 -2.72 -7.53 11.01
N LEU A 122 -2.29 -6.33 10.62
CA LEU A 122 -2.77 -5.66 9.42
C LEU A 122 -2.54 -6.50 8.16
N THR A 123 -1.30 -6.93 7.94
CA THR A 123 -0.89 -7.67 6.74
C THR A 123 -1.52 -9.05 6.69
N ALA A 124 -1.70 -9.71 7.85
CA ALA A 124 -2.41 -10.97 7.97
C ALA A 124 -3.86 -10.87 7.46
N ALA A 125 -4.54 -9.75 7.70
CA ALA A 125 -5.88 -9.52 7.18
C ALA A 125 -5.93 -9.36 5.64
N ALA A 126 -4.82 -8.94 5.02
CA ALA A 126 -4.72 -8.77 3.57
C ALA A 126 -4.49 -10.10 2.81
N VAL A 127 -4.02 -11.13 3.52
CA VAL A 127 -3.70 -12.45 2.96
C VAL A 127 -4.88 -13.09 2.26
N ASP A 128 -6.09 -12.85 2.77
CA ASP A 128 -7.31 -13.47 2.27
C ASP A 128 -7.91 -12.83 1.03
N THR A 129 -7.31 -11.74 0.54
CA THR A 129 -7.81 -11.04 -0.64
C THR A 129 -7.62 -11.88 -1.92
N PRO A 130 -8.56 -11.82 -2.89
CA PRO A 130 -8.50 -12.64 -4.11
C PRO A 130 -7.20 -12.47 -4.91
N ALA A 131 -6.69 -11.24 -5.02
CA ALA A 131 -5.46 -10.93 -5.75
C ALA A 131 -4.25 -11.61 -5.10
N VAL A 132 -4.11 -11.52 -3.78
CA VAL A 132 -3.01 -12.16 -3.03
C VAL A 132 -3.11 -13.68 -3.15
N LYS A 133 -4.31 -14.26 -2.98
CA LYS A 133 -4.54 -15.70 -3.17
C LYS A 133 -4.14 -16.19 -4.57
N THR A 134 -4.54 -15.46 -5.61
CA THR A 134 -4.21 -15.78 -7.01
C THR A 134 -2.71 -15.73 -7.23
N LEU A 135 -2.05 -14.65 -6.81
CA LEU A 135 -0.60 -14.49 -6.97
C LEU A 135 0.16 -15.61 -6.25
N ARG A 136 -0.25 -15.97 -5.02
CA ARG A 136 0.36 -17.06 -4.26
C ARG A 136 0.32 -18.42 -4.98
N SER A 137 -0.68 -18.67 -5.84
CA SER A 137 -0.85 -19.97 -6.50
C SER A 137 -0.12 -20.12 -7.84
N ILE A 138 0.32 -19.03 -8.47
CA ILE A 138 0.84 -19.08 -9.85
C ILE A 138 2.38 -19.10 -9.96
N GLY A 139 3.10 -18.78 -8.88
CA GLY A 139 4.57 -18.84 -8.81
C GLY A 139 5.31 -17.75 -9.59
N THR A 140 4.84 -17.39 -10.79
CA THR A 140 5.37 -16.31 -11.61
C THR A 140 4.26 -15.44 -12.21
N PHE A 141 4.49 -14.13 -12.32
CA PHE A 141 3.58 -13.17 -12.94
C PHE A 141 4.38 -12.22 -13.83
N ASP A 142 4.02 -12.13 -15.12
CA ASP A 142 4.70 -11.28 -16.12
C ASP A 142 6.24 -11.40 -16.08
N GLY A 143 6.73 -12.65 -16.05
CA GLY A 143 8.15 -12.99 -16.00
C GLY A 143 8.85 -12.78 -14.65
N GLN A 144 8.15 -12.31 -13.62
CA GLN A 144 8.73 -12.16 -12.27
C GLN A 144 8.27 -13.26 -11.33
N THR A 145 9.18 -13.72 -10.47
CA THR A 145 8.83 -14.60 -9.35
C THR A 145 7.85 -13.90 -8.41
N VAL A 146 6.79 -14.60 -8.02
CA VAL A 146 5.88 -14.18 -6.95
C VAL A 146 6.45 -14.68 -5.62
N ASP A 147 7.35 -13.88 -5.05
CA ASP A 147 7.92 -14.07 -3.72
C ASP A 147 7.28 -13.11 -2.70
N SER A 148 7.80 -13.08 -1.47
CA SER A 148 7.32 -12.17 -0.43
C SER A 148 7.39 -10.69 -0.85
N ALA A 149 8.43 -10.25 -1.56
CA ALA A 149 8.51 -8.87 -2.03
C ALA A 149 7.37 -8.53 -3.01
N PHE A 150 7.01 -9.46 -3.89
CA PHE A 150 5.88 -9.27 -4.80
C PHE A 150 4.56 -9.15 -4.04
N LEU A 151 4.33 -10.05 -3.08
CA LEU A 151 3.10 -10.05 -2.28
C LEU A 151 3.00 -8.83 -1.36
N LEU A 152 4.12 -8.38 -0.77
CA LEU A 152 4.17 -7.13 0.00
C LEU A 152 3.90 -5.91 -0.87
N ALA A 153 4.46 -5.84 -2.09
CA ALA A 153 4.18 -4.74 -3.00
C ALA A 153 2.68 -4.70 -3.39
N CYS A 154 2.08 -5.87 -3.62
CA CYS A 154 0.64 -6.03 -3.88
C CYS A 154 -0.20 -5.51 -2.71
N ILE A 155 0.16 -5.83 -1.47
CA ILE A 155 -0.54 -5.38 -0.27
C ILE A 155 -0.31 -3.87 -0.03
N GLN A 156 0.94 -3.39 -0.11
CA GLN A 156 1.30 -1.99 0.16
C GLN A 156 0.65 -1.01 -0.80
N LEU A 157 0.51 -1.36 -2.09
CA LEU A 157 -0.15 -0.49 -3.08
C LEU A 157 -1.68 -0.67 -3.14
N GLY A 158 -2.25 -1.55 -2.30
CA GLY A 158 -3.68 -1.80 -2.19
C GLY A 158 -4.15 -3.02 -2.98
N ALA A 159 -5.04 -3.82 -2.37
CA ALA A 159 -5.45 -5.12 -2.89
C ALA A 159 -6.21 -5.04 -4.22
N ALA A 160 -7.00 -4.00 -4.50
CA ALA A 160 -7.72 -3.86 -5.76
C ALA A 160 -6.86 -3.20 -6.83
N ASN A 161 -5.88 -2.38 -6.47
CA ASN A 161 -4.83 -1.99 -7.41
C ASN A 161 -4.04 -3.23 -7.86
N CYS A 162 -3.79 -4.14 -6.92
CA CYS A 162 -3.26 -5.46 -7.23
C CYS A 162 -4.21 -6.32 -8.07
N GLN A 163 -5.51 -6.34 -7.75
CA GLN A 163 -6.50 -7.04 -8.55
C GLN A 163 -6.57 -6.49 -9.98
N LYS A 164 -6.52 -5.16 -10.17
CA LYS A 164 -6.47 -4.52 -11.49
C LYS A 164 -5.27 -5.02 -12.29
N MET A 165 -4.08 -5.06 -11.67
CA MET A 165 -2.87 -5.60 -12.31
C MET A 165 -3.04 -7.07 -12.68
N VAL A 166 -3.50 -7.91 -11.75
CA VAL A 166 -3.71 -9.35 -11.94
C VAL A 166 -4.70 -9.60 -13.08
N SER A 167 -5.84 -8.89 -13.09
CA SER A 167 -6.86 -9.01 -14.15
C SER A 167 -6.37 -8.58 -15.53
N LYS A 168 -5.31 -7.75 -15.61
CA LYS A 168 -4.67 -7.37 -16.88
C LYS A 168 -3.55 -8.32 -17.29
N GLY A 169 -3.10 -9.22 -16.39
CA GLY A 169 -2.05 -10.20 -16.67
C GLY A 169 -0.67 -9.61 -16.92
N SER A 170 -0.43 -8.34 -16.57
CA SER A 170 0.85 -7.67 -16.80
C SER A 170 1.20 -6.72 -15.66
N CYS A 171 2.50 -6.58 -15.37
CA CYS A 171 3.09 -5.60 -14.47
C CYS A 171 2.76 -4.14 -14.82
N ASN A 172 2.34 -3.86 -16.06
CA ASN A 172 1.87 -2.55 -16.50
C ASN A 172 0.35 -2.37 -16.35
N GLY A 173 -0.36 -3.39 -15.86
CA GLY A 173 -1.81 -3.36 -15.65
C GLY A 173 -2.28 -2.40 -14.56
N PHE A 174 -1.35 -1.91 -13.74
CA PHE A 174 -1.56 -0.85 -12.76
C PHE A 174 -0.26 -0.03 -12.60
N SER A 175 -0.40 1.27 -12.35
CA SER A 175 0.64 2.12 -11.80
C SER A 175 -0.02 3.21 -10.96
N ASP A 176 0.63 3.58 -9.86
CA ASP A 176 0.20 4.74 -9.07
C ASP A 176 0.45 6.05 -9.85
N ILE A 177 0.06 7.18 -9.25
CA ILE A 177 0.26 8.51 -9.84
C ILE A 177 1.73 8.86 -10.09
N ASN A 178 2.66 8.17 -9.43
CA ASN A 178 4.09 8.34 -9.57
C ASN A 178 4.70 7.33 -10.58
N GLY A 179 3.88 6.53 -11.27
CA GLY A 179 4.35 5.53 -12.22
C GLY A 179 4.95 4.27 -11.58
N THR A 180 4.72 4.06 -10.28
CA THR A 180 5.14 2.86 -9.55
C THR A 180 4.10 1.76 -9.73
N SER A 181 4.50 0.66 -10.35
CA SER A 181 3.71 -0.57 -10.36
C SER A 181 4.11 -1.49 -9.21
N ILE A 182 3.28 -2.49 -8.94
CA ILE A 182 3.56 -3.53 -7.93
C ILE A 182 4.87 -4.24 -8.25
N CYS A 183 5.10 -4.57 -9.51
CA CYS A 183 6.34 -5.22 -9.92
C CYS A 183 7.58 -4.33 -9.71
N LYS A 184 7.49 -3.02 -10.00
CA LYS A 184 8.59 -2.08 -9.72
C LYS A 184 8.86 -1.98 -8.22
N MET A 185 7.81 -1.91 -7.41
CA MET A 185 7.94 -1.90 -5.96
C MET A 185 8.53 -3.20 -5.42
N ALA A 186 8.13 -4.36 -5.95
CA ALA A 186 8.70 -5.66 -5.59
C ALA A 186 10.20 -5.72 -5.84
N GLN A 187 10.66 -5.21 -7.00
CA GLN A 187 12.09 -5.10 -7.30
C GLN A 187 12.83 -4.18 -6.33
N ALA A 188 12.23 -3.04 -5.96
CA ALA A 188 12.81 -2.12 -5.01
C ALA A 188 12.91 -2.72 -3.59
N ILE A 189 11.89 -3.49 -3.17
CA ILE A 189 11.94 -4.27 -1.91
C ILE A 189 13.10 -5.27 -1.95
N ARG A 190 13.33 -5.96 -3.07
CA ARG A 190 14.46 -6.89 -3.26
C ARG A 190 15.85 -6.20 -3.24
N GLY A 191 15.91 -4.88 -3.16
CA GLY A 191 17.15 -4.11 -3.23
C GLY A 191 17.63 -3.83 -4.66
N GLY A 192 16.78 -4.08 -5.66
CA GLY A 192 17.02 -3.55 -7.01
C GLY A 192 16.89 -2.03 -6.98
N LYS A 193 17.87 -1.31 -7.54
CA LYS A 193 17.76 0.15 -7.74
C LYS A 193 16.42 0.42 -8.45
N GLY A 194 15.60 1.32 -7.90
CA GLY A 194 14.26 1.62 -8.40
C GLY A 194 14.23 1.67 -9.92
N ALA A 195 13.41 0.82 -10.53
CA ALA A 195 13.37 0.63 -11.97
C ALA A 195 12.95 1.93 -12.69
N GLY A 196 13.94 2.62 -13.27
CA GLY A 196 13.79 3.38 -14.50
C GLY A 196 13.28 2.46 -15.64
N PRO A 197 12.81 3.03 -16.76
CA PRO A 197 11.82 2.42 -17.64
C PRO A 197 12.26 1.04 -18.13
N ALA A 198 11.30 0.12 -18.19
CA ALA A 198 11.47 -1.20 -18.77
C ALA A 198 12.16 -1.06 -20.13
N VAL A 199 13.37 -1.58 -20.23
CA VAL A 199 13.93 -1.92 -21.53
C VAL A 199 13.04 -3.03 -22.07
N SER A 200 12.22 -2.67 -23.05
CA SER A 200 11.59 -3.59 -23.97
C SER A 200 12.65 -4.53 -24.51
N SER A 201 12.48 -5.83 -24.30
CA SER A 201 13.30 -6.86 -24.91
C SER A 201 13.21 -6.76 -26.43
N ALA A 202 14.24 -6.22 -27.06
CA ALA A 202 14.56 -6.44 -28.47
C ALA A 202 15.92 -7.15 -28.53
N PRO A 203 16.12 -8.11 -29.45
CA PRO A 203 17.24 -9.03 -29.40
C PRO A 203 18.55 -8.31 -29.75
N GLN A 204 19.50 -8.27 -28.81
CA GLN A 204 20.78 -7.60 -29.03
C GLN A 204 21.80 -8.58 -29.62
N GLY A 205 22.08 -8.37 -30.90
CA GLY A 205 23.18 -8.95 -31.62
C GLY A 205 24.54 -8.49 -31.08
N THR A 206 25.54 -9.29 -31.43
CA THR A 206 26.96 -9.20 -31.13
C THR A 206 27.59 -7.83 -31.42
N GLY A 207 28.36 -7.29 -30.46
CA GLY A 207 29.23 -6.12 -30.67
C GLY A 207 30.12 -5.79 -29.46
N THR A 208 31.43 -5.75 -29.69
CA THR A 208 32.54 -5.69 -28.72
C THR A 208 32.95 -4.24 -28.35
N THR A 209 33.59 -4.10 -27.16
CA THR A 209 34.65 -3.14 -26.79
C THR A 209 34.29 -1.76 -26.19
N GLY A 210 34.69 -1.55 -24.92
CA GLY A 210 35.51 -0.40 -24.49
C GLY A 210 34.86 0.74 -23.71
N GLY A 211 35.39 1.05 -22.51
CA GLY A 211 35.25 2.38 -21.88
C GLY A 211 35.34 2.41 -20.34
N ASN A 212 36.48 2.84 -19.80
CA ASN A 212 36.70 3.22 -18.41
C ASN A 212 36.14 4.63 -18.09
N GLY A 213 35.84 4.88 -16.81
CA GLY A 213 35.46 6.19 -16.24
C GLY A 213 34.07 6.13 -15.59
N GLU A 214 33.77 6.66 -14.42
CA GLU A 214 34.47 7.57 -13.53
C GLU A 214 33.71 7.59 -12.20
N SER A 215 34.43 7.84 -11.10
CA SER A 215 33.88 8.01 -9.75
C SER A 215 32.93 9.22 -9.71
N GLY A 216 31.62 8.97 -9.63
CA GLY A 216 30.59 9.99 -9.43
C GLY A 216 29.79 9.69 -8.17
N ASN A 217 30.06 10.44 -7.11
CA ASN A 217 29.34 10.44 -5.85
C ASN A 217 27.93 11.00 -6.09
N ALA A 218 26.99 10.16 -6.54
CA ALA A 218 25.61 10.55 -6.73
C ALA A 218 24.89 10.49 -5.38
N ALA A 219 24.50 11.67 -4.88
CA ALA A 219 23.58 11.84 -3.79
C ALA A 219 22.41 10.86 -3.94
N GLN A 220 22.20 10.08 -2.89
CA GLN A 220 21.10 9.14 -2.73
C GLN A 220 19.79 9.92 -2.91
N SER A 221 19.22 9.89 -4.11
CA SER A 221 17.88 10.42 -4.34
C SER A 221 16.94 9.50 -3.59
N ASP A 222 16.42 9.97 -2.45
CA ASP A 222 15.36 9.28 -1.74
C ASP A 222 14.28 8.86 -2.75
N PRO A 223 13.75 7.63 -2.67
CA PRO A 223 12.54 7.28 -3.41
C PRO A 223 11.51 8.38 -3.15
N ALA A 224 10.95 8.94 -4.22
CA ALA A 224 9.99 10.04 -4.15
C ALA A 224 8.96 9.76 -3.04
N PRO A 225 8.58 10.77 -2.23
CA PRO A 225 7.64 10.58 -1.13
C PRO A 225 6.38 9.94 -1.70
N LYS A 226 6.14 8.68 -1.31
CA LYS A 226 4.97 7.95 -1.79
C LYS A 226 3.74 8.73 -1.37
N VAL A 227 2.85 8.95 -2.34
CA VAL A 227 1.56 9.54 -2.06
C VAL A 227 0.85 8.59 -1.12
N CYS A 228 0.65 9.10 0.08
CA CYS A 228 -0.26 8.65 1.09
C CYS A 228 -1.68 8.54 0.53
N THR A 229 -1.94 7.62 -0.40
CA THR A 229 -3.31 7.45 -0.89
C THR A 229 -4.12 6.76 0.22
N PRO A 230 -5.41 7.09 0.36
CA PRO A 230 -6.34 6.29 1.16
C PRO A 230 -6.29 4.78 0.83
N ASP A 231 -5.82 4.44 -0.37
CA ASP A 231 -5.66 3.08 -0.88
C ASP A 231 -4.45 2.30 -0.32
N MET A 232 -3.55 2.93 0.43
CA MET A 232 -2.48 2.20 1.13
C MET A 232 -3.10 1.41 2.31
N ILE A 233 -3.32 0.12 2.06
CA ILE A 233 -3.96 -0.91 2.90
C ILE A 233 -5.42 -0.61 3.35
N ASN A 234 -5.94 0.61 3.24
CA ASN A 234 -7.07 1.03 4.06
C ASN A 234 -8.49 0.93 3.52
N THR A 235 -8.73 1.03 2.21
CA THR A 235 -10.12 1.13 1.77
C THR A 235 -10.81 -0.24 1.66
N GLU A 236 -10.07 -1.34 1.44
CA GLU A 236 -10.68 -2.55 0.87
C GLU A 236 -10.72 -3.77 1.81
N ILE A 237 -9.89 -3.81 2.84
CA ILE A 237 -9.95 -4.90 3.85
C ILE A 237 -11.19 -4.70 4.76
N GLY A 238 -11.87 -3.55 4.67
CA GLY A 238 -13.14 -3.25 5.34
C GLY A 238 -14.32 -2.93 4.42
N ALA A 239 -14.10 -2.58 3.14
CA ALA A 239 -15.18 -2.42 2.18
C ALA A 239 -15.42 -3.75 1.46
N ASN A 240 -16.49 -4.43 1.86
CA ASN A 240 -17.12 -5.46 1.05
C ASN A 240 -17.42 -4.84 -0.32
N LEU A 241 -16.59 -5.09 -1.34
CA LEU A 241 -16.76 -4.51 -2.67
C LEU A 241 -18.10 -4.99 -3.25
N PRO A 242 -19.15 -4.15 -3.34
CA PRO A 242 -20.38 -4.56 -3.98
C PRO A 242 -20.17 -4.39 -5.49
N GLY A 243 -20.22 -5.49 -6.24
CA GLY A 243 -20.56 -5.43 -7.66
C GLY A 243 -19.44 -5.61 -8.68
N LEU A 244 -18.52 -6.57 -8.49
CA LEU A 244 -17.79 -7.13 -9.63
C LEU A 244 -18.15 -8.61 -9.83
N THR A 245 -19.23 -8.84 -10.57
CA THR A 245 -19.57 -10.14 -11.13
C THR A 245 -18.44 -10.59 -12.05
N ILE A 246 -17.70 -11.63 -11.65
CA ILE A 246 -16.80 -12.32 -12.57
C ILE A 246 -17.67 -13.21 -13.46
N ASN A 247 -17.79 -12.81 -14.72
CA ASN A 247 -18.29 -13.69 -15.77
C ASN A 247 -17.29 -14.82 -15.98
N GLY A 248 -17.68 -16.04 -15.65
CA GLY A 248 -17.00 -17.25 -16.10
C GLY A 248 -16.83 -18.31 -15.01
N GLY A 249 -17.77 -19.26 -14.96
CA GLY A 249 -17.58 -20.51 -14.20
C GLY A 249 -18.83 -20.96 -13.46
N THR A 250 -19.83 -21.44 -14.20
CA THR A 250 -20.89 -22.27 -13.62
C THR A 250 -20.27 -23.54 -13.03
N THR A 251 -20.25 -23.65 -11.71
CA THR A 251 -20.36 -24.95 -11.03
C THR A 251 -21.60 -24.92 -10.18
N SER A 252 -22.63 -25.62 -10.65
CA SER A 252 -23.83 -25.95 -9.91
C SER A 252 -23.46 -26.71 -8.64
N GLN A 253 -23.68 -26.12 -7.47
CA GLN A 253 -23.94 -26.92 -6.27
C GLN A 253 -25.43 -27.24 -6.26
N GLY A 254 -25.74 -28.47 -6.66
CA GLY A 254 -27.03 -29.07 -6.43
C GLY A 254 -27.21 -29.32 -4.93
N ALA A 255 -28.32 -28.83 -4.40
CA ALA A 255 -28.87 -29.30 -3.14
C ALA A 255 -29.37 -30.74 -3.31
N THR A 256 -29.04 -31.63 -2.38
CA THR A 256 -29.92 -32.66 -1.77
C THR A 256 -29.09 -33.66 -0.96
N GLN A 257 -29.15 -33.57 0.37
CA GLN A 257 -29.81 -34.51 1.29
C GLN A 257 -29.47 -34.12 2.73
#